data_AF-A0A952JH79-F1
#
_entry.id   AF-A0A952JH79-F1
#
_cell.length_a   1.000
_cell.length_b   1.000
_cell.length_c   1.000
_cell.angle_alpha   90.00
_cell.angle_beta   90.00
_cell.angle_gamma   90.00
#
_symmetry.space_group_name_H-M   'P 1'
#
loop_
_entity.id
_entity.type
_entity.pdbx_description
1 polymer ?
#
loop_
_entity_poly.entity_id
_entity_poly.type
_entity_poly.pdbx_seq_one_letter_code
_entity_poly.pdbx_strand_id
1 'polypeptide(L)'
;MSATIFMYLTDYRERSLKDVITQLEPGLFKKVTGLNVKDFELLVSLGVFNSALMNDAVYKFKRYEDASLSYTGISKHKNEDLGLYDTVLSAKDISDSFINEP
;
A
#
# COMPACT_ATOMS: atom_id res chain seq x y z
N MET A 1 -10.04 -13.46 -5.51
CA MET A 1 -9.77 -12.14 -6.13
C MET A 1 -8.67 -11.38 -5.37
N SER A 2 -7.62 -12.05 -4.84
CA SER A 2 -6.74 -11.43 -3.81
C SER A 2 -5.26 -11.31 -4.20
N ALA A 3 -4.80 -11.95 -5.26
CA ALA A 3 -3.35 -12.10 -5.48
C ALA A 3 -2.66 -10.83 -6.02
N THR A 4 -3.37 -9.95 -6.73
CA THR A 4 -2.68 -8.90 -7.50
C THR A 4 -2.48 -7.59 -6.74
N ILE A 5 -3.47 -7.14 -5.95
CA ILE A 5 -3.25 -6.02 -5.03
C ILE A 5 -2.20 -6.42 -3.98
N PHE A 6 -2.24 -7.68 -3.54
CA PHE A 6 -1.25 -8.24 -2.63
C PHE A 6 0.18 -8.11 -3.18
N MET A 7 0.43 -8.50 -4.43
CA MET A 7 1.75 -8.35 -5.06
C MET A 7 2.32 -6.92 -4.99
N TYR A 8 1.50 -5.91 -5.27
CA TYR A 8 1.97 -4.52 -5.19
C TYR A 8 2.35 -4.08 -3.78
N LEU A 9 1.63 -4.57 -2.78
CA LEU A 9 1.85 -4.20 -1.39
C LEU A 9 3.03 -4.96 -0.78
N THR A 10 3.40 -6.12 -1.32
CA THR A 10 4.53 -6.94 -0.86
C THR A 10 5.84 -6.65 -1.61
N ASP A 11 5.80 -6.45 -2.92
CA ASP A 11 7.01 -6.31 -3.74
C ASP A 11 7.54 -4.87 -3.78
N TYR A 12 6.65 -3.88 -3.61
CA TYR A 12 7.00 -2.45 -3.57
C TYR A 12 6.52 -1.83 -2.25
N ARG A 13 6.83 -2.50 -1.14
CA ARG A 13 6.28 -2.18 0.19
C ARG A 13 6.56 -0.74 0.62
N GLU A 14 7.73 -0.22 0.26
CA GLU A 14 8.24 1.11 0.58
C GLU A 14 7.70 2.21 -0.35
N ARG A 15 6.99 1.86 -1.42
CA ARG A 15 6.42 2.80 -2.39
C ARG A 15 4.92 2.93 -2.20
N SER A 16 4.40 4.14 -2.44
CA SER A 16 2.95 4.36 -2.44
C SER A 16 2.31 3.57 -3.57
N LEU A 17 1.10 3.04 -3.35
CA LEU A 17 0.36 2.30 -4.38
C LEU A 17 0.14 3.17 -5.64
N LYS A 18 -0.05 4.48 -5.45
CA LYS A 18 -0.19 5.44 -6.54
C LYS A 18 1.07 5.51 -7.39
N ASP A 19 2.27 5.55 -6.80
CA ASP A 19 3.53 5.53 -7.56
C ASP A 19 3.72 4.21 -8.30
N VAL A 20 3.34 3.10 -7.66
CA VAL A 20 3.40 1.78 -8.28
C VAL A 20 2.50 1.71 -9.52
N ILE A 21 1.28 2.21 -9.43
CA ILE A 21 0.31 2.24 -10.54
C ILE A 21 0.77 3.18 -11.66
N THR A 22 1.29 4.36 -11.32
CA THR A 22 1.54 5.44 -12.29
C THR A 22 2.93 5.39 -12.91
N GLN A 23 3.93 4.87 -12.19
CA GLN A 23 5.34 4.96 -12.59
C GLN A 23 6.00 3.59 -12.74
N LEU A 24 5.83 2.69 -11.76
CA LEU A 24 6.62 1.46 -11.73
C LEU A 24 6.01 0.35 -12.60
N GLU A 25 4.73 0.06 -12.42
CA GLU A 25 4.06 -1.09 -13.01
C GLU A 25 2.69 -0.74 -13.65
N PRO A 26 2.60 0.28 -14.53
CA PRO A 26 1.35 0.66 -15.18
C PRO A 26 0.81 -0.44 -16.09
N GLY A 27 1.70 -1.27 -16.67
CA GLY A 27 1.34 -2.39 -17.52
C GLY A 27 0.61 -3.50 -16.77
N LEU A 28 1.12 -3.87 -15.58
CA LEU A 28 0.46 -4.83 -14.71
C LEU A 28 -0.89 -4.31 -14.21
N PHE A 29 -0.98 -3.02 -13.88
CA PHE A 29 -2.24 -2.40 -13.42
C PHE A 29 -3.31 -2.51 -14.51
N LYS A 30 -2.95 -2.17 -15.75
CA LYS A 30 -3.83 -2.32 -16.91
C LYS A 30 -4.21 -3.77 -17.17
N LYS A 31 -3.28 -4.71 -17.06
CA LYS A 31 -3.55 -6.13 -17.29
C LYS A 31 -4.58 -6.68 -16.29
N VAL A 32 -4.59 -6.16 -15.07
CA VAL A 32 -5.40 -6.70 -13.96
C VAL A 32 -6.74 -6.00 -13.85
N THR A 33 -6.76 -4.68 -14.01
CA THR A 33 -7.97 -3.87 -13.83
C THR A 33 -8.66 -3.54 -15.15
N GLY A 34 -7.95 -3.68 -16.28
CA GLY A 34 -8.40 -3.18 -17.59
C GLY A 34 -8.24 -1.67 -17.77
N LEU A 35 -7.87 -0.93 -16.72
CA LEU A 35 -7.77 0.53 -16.72
C LEU A 35 -6.35 0.98 -17.05
N ASN A 36 -6.23 2.03 -17.86
CA ASN A 36 -4.94 2.69 -18.06
C ASN A 36 -4.71 3.78 -16.99
N VAL A 37 -3.48 4.33 -16.94
CA VAL A 37 -3.12 5.37 -15.96
C VAL A 37 -4.02 6.60 -16.04
N LYS A 38 -4.43 7.04 -17.24
CA LYS A 38 -5.33 8.18 -17.42
C LYS A 38 -6.73 7.89 -16.88
N ASP A 39 -7.23 6.66 -17.03
CA ASP A 39 -8.52 6.27 -16.46
C ASP A 39 -8.47 6.30 -14.93
N PHE A 40 -7.36 5.82 -14.35
CA PHE A 40 -7.12 5.89 -12.91
C PHE A 40 -7.06 7.35 -12.42
N GLU A 41 -6.29 8.22 -13.08
CA GLU A 41 -6.21 9.64 -12.75
C GLU A 41 -7.57 10.34 -12.86
N LEU A 42 -8.37 9.98 -13.87
CA LEU A 42 -9.74 10.48 -13.99
C LEU A 42 -10.58 10.08 -12.78
N LEU A 43 -10.56 8.81 -12.37
CA LEU A 43 -11.29 8.34 -11.17
C LEU A 43 -10.82 9.05 -9.90
N VAL A 44 -9.52 9.32 -9.77
CA VAL A 44 -8.97 10.12 -8.66
C VAL A 44 -9.52 11.55 -8.71
N SER A 45 -9.50 12.21 -9.87
CA SER A 45 -10.04 13.57 -10.03
C SER A 45 -11.54 13.68 -9.80
N LEU A 46 -12.29 12.61 -10.06
CA LEU A 46 -13.72 12.50 -9.77
C LEU A 46 -14.00 12.25 -8.28
N GLY A 47 -12.96 12.11 -7.45
CA GLY A 47 -13.08 11.90 -6.01
C GLY A 47 -13.54 10.48 -5.63
N VAL A 48 -13.44 9.52 -6.54
CA VAL A 48 -13.77 8.11 -6.26
C VAL A 48 -12.85 7.53 -5.18
N PHE A 49 -11.59 7.99 -5.16
CA PHE A 49 -10.61 7.59 -4.17
C PHE A 49 -10.43 8.69 -3.12
N ASN A 50 -10.83 8.40 -1.89
CA ASN A 50 -10.53 9.26 -0.75
C ASN A 50 -9.16 8.87 -0.17
N SER A 51 -8.17 9.76 -0.28
CA SER A 51 -6.79 9.48 0.15
C SER A 51 -6.69 9.04 1.62
N ALA A 52 -7.43 9.67 2.54
CA ALA A 52 -7.36 9.32 3.96
C ALA A 52 -7.86 7.90 4.22
N LEU A 53 -9.03 7.55 3.65
CA LEU A 53 -9.59 6.19 3.78
C LEU A 53 -8.72 5.15 3.09
N MET A 54 -8.17 5.47 1.93
CA MET A 54 -7.30 4.55 1.19
C MET A 54 -5.96 4.33 1.90
N ASN A 55 -5.37 5.38 2.47
CA ASN A 55 -4.14 5.25 3.27
C ASN A 55 -4.37 4.37 4.51
N ASP A 56 -5.47 4.58 5.24
CA ASP A 56 -5.84 3.75 6.39
C ASP A 56 -6.08 2.28 5.97
N ALA A 57 -6.78 2.05 4.87
CA ALA A 57 -7.04 0.70 4.36
C ALA A 57 -5.74 -0.03 3.95
N VAL A 58 -4.84 0.64 3.23
CA VAL A 58 -3.54 0.07 2.82
C VAL A 58 -2.66 -0.20 4.04
N TYR A 59 -2.60 0.73 5.00
CA TYR A 59 -1.86 0.55 6.24
C TYR A 59 -2.34 -0.70 7.00
N LYS A 60 -3.66 -0.79 7.27
CA LYS A 60 -4.26 -1.92 7.96
C LYS A 60 -4.01 -3.23 7.23
N PHE A 61 -4.16 -3.24 5.92
CA PHE A 61 -3.90 -4.44 5.11
C PHE A 61 -2.46 -4.94 5.28
N LYS A 62 -1.46 -4.07 5.11
CA LYS A 62 -0.05 -4.41 5.26
C LYS A 62 0.30 -4.87 6.69
N ARG A 63 -0.36 -4.30 7.70
CA ARG A 63 -0.21 -4.73 9.11
C ARG A 63 -0.84 -6.09 9.39
N TYR A 64 -2.02 -6.38 8.85
CA TYR A 64 -2.64 -7.70 8.97
C TYR A 64 -1.82 -8.77 8.25
N GLU A 65 -1.26 -8.43 7.08
CA GLU A 65 -0.33 -9.28 6.34
C GLU A 65 0.91 -9.62 7.18
N ASP A 66 1.59 -8.59 7.72
CA ASP A 66 2.73 -8.77 8.63
C ASP A 66 2.38 -9.63 9.84
N ALA A 67 1.23 -9.40 10.47
CA ALA A 67 0.78 -10.18 11.61
C ALA A 67 0.58 -11.66 11.24
N SER A 68 -0.05 -11.92 10.09
CA SER A 68 -0.26 -13.27 9.58
C SER A 68 1.05 -14.00 9.25
N LEU A 69 2.06 -13.28 8.74
CA LEU A 69 3.39 -13.82 8.44
C LEU A 69 4.25 -13.99 9.70
N SER A 70 4.13 -13.10 10.67
CA SER A 70 4.87 -13.19 11.94
C SER A 70 4.54 -14.46 12.73
N TYR A 71 3.31 -14.98 12.59
CA TYR A 71 2.89 -16.27 13.15
C TYR A 71 3.69 -17.44 12.57
N THR A 72 4.29 -17.28 11.39
CA THR A 72 5.19 -18.26 10.76
C THR A 72 6.67 -18.06 11.15
N GLY A 73 6.98 -17.09 12.01
CA GLY A 73 8.33 -16.80 12.51
C GLY A 73 9.19 -15.90 11.61
N ILE A 74 8.61 -15.31 10.57
CA ILE A 74 9.31 -14.44 9.62
C ILE A 74 8.94 -12.98 9.94
N SER A 75 9.90 -12.19 10.44
CA SER A 75 9.73 -10.75 10.63
C SER A 75 10.74 -10.01 9.75
N LYS A 76 10.33 -9.67 8.52
CA LYS A 76 11.24 -9.10 7.50
C LYS A 76 11.36 -7.58 7.51
N HIS A 77 10.34 -6.84 7.98
CA HIS A 77 10.16 -5.42 7.64
C HIS A 77 10.28 -4.44 8.82
N LYS A 78 11.02 -4.79 9.88
CA LYS A 78 10.94 -4.10 11.18
C LYS A 78 11.50 -2.67 11.23
N ASN A 79 12.13 -2.17 10.17
CA ASN A 79 12.72 -0.82 10.08
C ASN A 79 12.64 -0.26 8.65
N GLU A 80 11.62 -0.63 7.89
CA GLU A 80 11.44 -0.18 6.52
C GLU A 80 10.34 0.87 6.45
N ASP A 81 10.49 1.81 5.53
CA ASP A 81 9.43 2.75 5.19
C ASP A 81 8.22 1.98 4.63
N LEU A 82 7.02 2.45 4.94
CA LEU A 82 5.78 1.81 4.56
C LEU A 82 5.01 2.72 3.62
N GLY A 83 5.00 2.37 2.34
CA GLY A 83 4.15 3.01 1.36
C GLY A 83 2.66 2.74 1.65
N LEU A 84 1.85 3.78 1.62
CA LEU A 84 0.40 3.69 1.74
C LEU A 84 -0.25 3.81 0.35
N TYR A 85 -1.41 4.43 0.25
CA TYR A 85 -2.04 4.68 -1.04
C TYR A 85 -1.30 5.78 -1.81
N ASP A 86 -1.14 6.96 -1.22
CA ASP A 86 -0.48 8.12 -1.85
C ASP A 86 0.57 8.80 -0.97
N THR A 87 0.81 8.29 0.24
CA THR A 87 1.86 8.73 1.14
C THR A 87 2.83 7.59 1.48
N VAL A 88 3.92 7.91 2.16
CA VAL A 88 4.85 6.94 2.73
C VAL A 88 5.04 7.30 4.20
N LEU A 89 4.94 6.31 5.09
CA LEU A 89 5.30 6.45 6.50
C LEU A 89 6.74 6.02 6.69
N SER A 90 7.55 6.83 7.38
CA SER A 90 8.90 6.40 7.71
C SER A 90 8.87 5.33 8.79
N ALA A 91 9.94 4.53 8.87
CA ALA A 91 10.10 3.56 9.95
C ALA A 91 9.94 4.20 11.36
N LYS A 92 10.33 5.47 11.50
CA LYS A 92 10.18 6.23 12.75
C LYS A 92 8.72 6.60 13.05
N ASP A 93 7.99 7.07 12.04
CA ASP A 93 6.56 7.41 12.20
C ASP A 93 5.76 6.17 12.62
N ILE A 94 6.15 5.01 12.08
CA ILE A 94 5.59 3.71 12.44
C ILE A 94 5.94 3.36 13.89
N SER A 95 7.20 3.50 14.34
CA SER A 95 7.57 3.21 15.73
C SER A 95 6.84 4.11 16.73
N ASP A 96 6.69 5.39 16.42
CA ASP A 96 6.05 6.37 17.30
C ASP A 96 4.53 6.12 17.42
N SER A 97 3.91 5.56 16.38
CA SER A 97 2.48 5.16 16.41
C SER A 97 2.17 4.01 17.38
N PHE A 98 3.17 3.21 17.80
CA PHE A 98 3.01 2.13 18.78
C PHE A 98 3.19 2.56 20.24
N ILE A 99 3.56 3.81 20.50
CA ILE A 99 3.82 4.31 21.86
C ILE A 99 2.53 4.86 22.52
N ASN A 100 1.44 4.99 21.77
CA ASN A 100 0.16 5.48 22.28
C ASN A 100 -0.99 4.48 22.06
N GLU A 101 -0.97 3.38 22.81
CA GLU A 101 -2.19 2.78 23.34
C GLU A 101 -2.06 2.74 24.88
N PRO A 102 -2.96 3.39 25.65
CA PRO A 102 -3.02 3.23 27.10
C PRO A 102 -3.51 1.84 27.53
#